data_AF-A0A553FQP0-F1
#
_entry.id   AF-A0A553FQP0-F1
#
_cell.length_a   1.000
_cell.length_b   1.000
_cell.length_c   1.000
_cell.angle_alpha   90.00
_cell.angle_beta   90.00
_cell.angle_gamma   90.00
#
_symmetry.space_group_name_H-M   'P 1'
#
loop_
_entity.id
_entity.type
_entity.pdbx_description
1 polymer ?
#
loop_
_entity_poly.entity_id
_entity_poly.type
_entity_poly.pdbx_seq_one_letter_code
_entity_poly.pdbx_strand_id
1 'polypeptide(L)'
;MTNFEKKKLQFEFARFAKMNFEKPCNCKDERQIGYYIQELSAKIEELQDQWGYVPDMAYTLLDQYNQLHRKMVYADFINSY
;
A
#
# COMPACT_ATOMS: atom_id res chain seq x y z
N MET A 1 -17.18 -15.55 5.94
CA MET A 1 -16.07 -15.90 5.05
C MET A 1 -15.39 -17.18 5.48
N THR A 2 -15.26 -18.11 4.55
CA THR A 2 -14.45 -19.33 4.70
C THR A 2 -12.96 -19.01 4.57
N ASN A 3 -12.10 -19.89 5.10
CA ASN A 3 -10.64 -19.76 4.96
C ASN A 3 -10.20 -19.76 3.48
N PHE A 4 -10.96 -20.42 2.60
CA PHE A 4 -10.69 -20.43 1.17
C PHE A 4 -10.93 -19.07 0.52
N GLU A 5 -12.05 -18.41 0.84
CA GLU A 5 -12.35 -17.07 0.34
C GLU A 5 -11.32 -16.03 0.80
N LYS A 6 -10.90 -16.10 2.07
CA LYS A 6 -9.84 -15.23 2.60
C LYS A 6 -8.52 -15.42 1.85
N LYS A 7 -8.14 -16.67 1.55
CA LYS A 7 -6.94 -16.97 0.76
C LYS A 7 -7.06 -16.47 -0.68
N LYS A 8 -8.24 -16.61 -1.29
CA LYS A 8 -8.50 -16.09 -2.65
C LYS A 8 -8.32 -14.58 -2.69
N LEU A 9 -8.88 -13.85 -1.73
CA LEU A 9 -8.72 -12.40 -1.60
C LEU A 9 -7.28 -11.97 -1.36
N GLN A 10 -6.53 -12.70 -0.52
CA GLN A 10 -5.10 -12.45 -0.36
C GLN A 10 -4.35 -12.58 -1.69
N PHE A 11 -4.66 -13.60 -2.49
CA PHE A 11 -4.01 -13.80 -3.79
C PHE A 11 -4.40 -12.73 -4.82
N GLU A 12 -5.68 -12.37 -4.88
CA GLU A 12 -6.17 -11.31 -5.77
C GLU A 12 -5.56 -9.95 -5.41
N PHE A 13 -5.49 -9.63 -4.12
CA PHE A 13 -4.84 -8.42 -3.64
C PHE A 13 -3.34 -8.41 -3.97
N ALA A 14 -2.62 -9.52 -3.74
CA ALA A 14 -1.21 -9.61 -4.07
C ALA A 14 -0.95 -9.41 -5.59
N ARG A 15 -1.84 -9.95 -6.44
CA ARG A 15 -1.80 -9.74 -7.88
C ARG A 15 -2.07 -8.28 -8.26
N PHE A 16 -3.10 -7.67 -7.67
CA PHE A 16 -3.42 -6.25 -7.85
C PHE A 16 -2.22 -5.38 -7.48
N ALA A 17 -1.62 -5.63 -6.31
CA ALA A 17 -0.50 -4.85 -5.82
C ALA A 17 0.72 -4.97 -6.74
N LYS A 18 1.02 -6.18 -7.22
CA LYS A 18 2.13 -6.42 -8.16
C LYS A 18 1.95 -5.77 -9.53
N MET A 19 0.70 -5.60 -9.99
CA MET A 19 0.40 -5.00 -11.29
C MET A 19 0.37 -3.48 -11.26
N ASN A 20 -0.06 -2.89 -10.15
CA ASN A 20 -0.31 -1.45 -10.06
C ASN A 20 0.75 -0.68 -9.28
N PHE A 21 1.52 -1.34 -8.42
CA PHE A 21 2.51 -0.67 -7.58
C PHE A 21 3.92 -1.22 -7.79
N GLU A 22 4.88 -0.32 -7.90
CA GLU A 22 6.29 -0.66 -7.81
C GLU A 22 6.67 -0.98 -6.37
N LYS A 23 7.60 -1.91 -6.15
CA LYS A 23 8.09 -2.22 -4.81
C LYS A 23 8.57 -0.93 -4.11
N PRO A 24 8.29 -0.75 -2.81
CA PRO A 24 8.72 0.44 -2.07
C PRO A 24 10.21 0.75 -2.26
N CYS A 25 11.08 -0.26 -2.26
CA CYS A 25 12.52 -0.09 -2.44
C CYS A 25 12.96 0.47 -3.81
N ASN A 26 12.07 0.45 -4.81
CA ASN A 26 12.34 0.97 -6.15
C ASN A 26 11.77 2.38 -6.37
N CYS A 27 10.86 2.84 -5.50
CA CYS A 27 10.24 4.14 -5.61
C CYS A 27 11.26 5.24 -5.28
N LYS A 28 11.39 6.23 -6.17
CA LYS A 28 12.33 7.36 -6.02
C LYS A 28 11.65 8.72 -5.96
N ASP A 29 10.36 8.76 -6.26
CA ASP A 29 9.58 9.99 -6.34
C ASP A 29 8.56 10.03 -5.20
N GLU A 30 8.59 11.10 -4.41
CA GLU A 30 7.67 11.31 -3.28
C GLU A 30 6.21 11.35 -3.73
N ARG A 31 5.91 11.99 -4.86
CA ARG A 31 4.54 12.12 -5.38
C ARG A 31 4.00 10.77 -5.84
N GLN A 32 4.84 9.95 -6.48
CA GLN A 32 4.50 8.57 -6.82
C GLN A 32 4.11 7.78 -5.57
N ILE A 33 4.89 7.90 -4.48
CA ILE A 33 4.60 7.22 -3.23
C ILE A 33 3.32 7.75 -2.58
N GLY A 34 3.10 9.07 -2.59
CA GLY A 34 1.87 9.69 -2.11
C GLY A 34 0.63 9.15 -2.86
N TYR A 35 0.71 9.07 -4.19
CA TYR A 35 -0.32 8.47 -5.03
C TYR A 35 -0.57 6.99 -4.67
N TYR A 36 0.49 6.20 -4.49
CA TYR A 36 0.36 4.79 -4.10
C TYR A 36 -0.28 4.62 -2.71
N ILE A 37 0.05 5.48 -1.75
CA ILE A 37 -0.58 5.47 -0.41
C ILE A 37 -2.08 5.74 -0.54
N GLN A 38 -2.49 6.72 -1.36
CA GLN A 38 -3.89 7.07 -1.57
C GLN A 38 -4.66 5.92 -2.23
N GLU A 39 -4.16 5.40 -3.35
CA GLU A 39 -4.79 4.28 -4.07
C GLU A 39 -4.89 3.03 -3.20
N LEU A 40 -3.84 2.72 -2.43
CA LEU A 40 -3.82 1.56 -1.56
C LEU A 40 -4.80 1.70 -0.40
N SER A 41 -4.90 2.90 0.19
CA SER A 41 -5.88 3.19 1.24
C SER A 41 -7.31 3.06 0.72
N ALA A 42 -7.59 3.64 -0.46
CA ALA A 42 -8.90 3.50 -1.11
C ALA A 42 -9.25 2.04 -1.38
N LYS A 43 -8.28 1.23 -1.84
CA LYS A 43 -8.52 -0.20 -2.08
C LYS A 43 -8.74 -0.98 -0.79
N ILE A 44 -8.07 -0.62 0.30
CA ILE A 44 -8.28 -1.21 1.62
C ILE A 44 -9.70 -0.91 2.12
N GLU A 45 -10.15 0.34 2.01
CA GLU A 45 -11.52 0.73 2.35
C GLU A 45 -12.55 -0.03 1.51
N GLU A 46 -12.33 -0.13 0.19
CA GLU A 46 -13.20 -0.91 -0.70
C GLU A 46 -13.30 -2.38 -0.27
N LEU A 47 -12.19 -3.01 0.09
CA LEU A 47 -12.17 -4.40 0.56
C LEU A 47 -12.87 -4.56 1.91
N GLN A 48 -12.67 -3.59 2.82
CA GLN A 48 -13.33 -3.56 4.11
C GLN A 48 -14.86 -3.43 3.96
N ASP A 49 -15.32 -2.54 3.08
CA ASP A 49 -16.75 -2.30 2.86
C ASP A 49 -17.44 -3.45 2.12
N GLN A 50 -16.80 -4.01 1.08
CA GLN A 50 -17.38 -5.08 0.28
C GLN A 50 -17.37 -6.44 0.98
N TRP A 51 -16.30 -6.74 1.72
CA TRP A 51 -16.03 -8.09 2.21
C TRP A 51 -15.93 -8.19 3.73
N GLY A 52 -15.92 -7.06 4.44
CA GLY A 52 -15.70 -7.02 5.89
C GLY A 52 -14.33 -7.58 6.30
N TYR A 53 -13.39 -7.66 5.36
CA TYR A 53 -12.09 -8.31 5.55
C TYR A 53 -11.05 -7.69 4.63
N VAL A 54 -9.93 -7.30 5.24
CA VAL A 54 -8.75 -6.79 4.54
C VAL A 54 -7.59 -7.75 4.76
N PRO A 55 -6.88 -8.18 3.69
CA PRO A 55 -5.64 -8.94 3.81
C PRO A 55 -4.58 -8.23 4.66
N ASP A 56 -3.93 -8.94 5.59
CA ASP A 56 -2.82 -8.38 6.41
C ASP A 56 -1.69 -7.79 5.57
N MET A 57 -1.45 -8.38 4.40
CA MET A 57 -0.47 -7.89 3.43
C MET A 57 -0.78 -6.46 2.94
N ALA A 58 -2.05 -6.07 2.91
CA ALA A 58 -2.45 -4.73 2.47
C ALA A 58 -2.00 -3.66 3.46
N TYR A 59 -2.25 -3.87 4.75
CA TYR A 59 -1.78 -2.98 5.81
C TYR A 59 -0.25 -2.96 5.90
N THR A 60 0.39 -4.12 5.73
CA THR A 60 1.86 -4.21 5.71
C THR A 60 2.45 -3.39 4.57
N LEU A 61 1.86 -3.49 3.36
CA LEU A 61 2.32 -2.74 2.20
C LEU A 61 2.07 -1.22 2.37
N LEU A 62 0.93 -0.84 2.94
CA LEU A 62 0.61 0.56 3.24
C LEU A 62 1.59 1.17 4.24
N ASP A 63 1.94 0.44 5.30
CA ASP A 63 2.92 0.93 6.26
C ASP A 63 4.31 1.08 5.62
N GLN A 64 4.72 0.16 4.73
CA GLN A 64 5.99 0.27 4.00
C GLN A 64 6.06 1.54 3.14
N TYR A 65 5.01 1.87 2.38
CA TYR A 65 4.98 3.11 1.60
C TYR A 65 4.97 4.34 2.52
N ASN A 66 4.20 4.32 3.61
CA ASN A 66 4.18 5.42 4.57
C ASN A 66 5.54 5.66 5.22
N GLN A 67 6.26 4.60 5.62
CA GLN A 67 7.61 4.71 6.15
C GLN A 67 8.57 5.33 5.12
N LEU A 68 8.46 4.95 3.85
CA LEU A 68 9.29 5.50 2.79
C LEU A 68 8.98 6.98 2.54
N HIS A 69 7.70 7.34 2.46
CA HIS A 69 7.25 8.73 2.31
C HIS A 69 7.79 9.61 3.43
N ARG A 70 7.65 9.17 4.70
CA ARG A 70 8.19 9.89 5.86
C ARG A 70 9.70 10.09 5.77
N LYS A 71 10.46 9.10 5.29
CA LYS A 71 11.91 9.21 5.10
C LYS A 71 12.27 10.25 4.04
N MET A 72 11.53 10.29 2.93
CA MET A 72 11.76 11.27 1.86
C MET A 72 11.45 12.69 2.32
N VAL A 73 10.26 12.90 2.91
CA VAL A 73 9.86 14.20 3.47
C VAL A 73 10.89 14.70 4.48
N TYR A 74 11.37 13.82 5.36
CA TYR A 74 12.38 14.19 6.36
C TYR A 74 13.73 14.55 5.74
N ALA A 75 14.17 13.81 4.70
CA ALA A 75 15.40 14.13 3.99
C ALA A 75 15.30 15.48 3.25
N ASP A 76 14.17 15.74 2.59
CA ASP A 76 13.93 17.01 1.90
C ASP A 76 13.85 18.18 2.88
N PHE A 77 13.26 17.98 4.06
CA PHE A 77 13.24 18.96 5.12
C PHE A 77 14.66 19.33 5.59
N ILE A 78 15.52 18.34 5.88
CA ILE A 78 16.91 18.57 6.27
C ILE A 78 17.71 19.27 5.18
N ASN A 79 17.51 18.90 3.91
CA ASN A 79 18.26 19.51 2.82
C ASN A 79 17.85 20.96 2.52
N SER A 80 16.65 21.36 2.96
CA SER A 80 16.08 22.69 2.69
C SER A 80 16.34 23.72 3.81
N TYR A 81 16.80 23.29 5.00
CA TYR A 81 16.99 24.12 6.20
C TYR A 81 18.37 23.90 6.83
#